data_AF-A0A822J2A3-F1
#
_entry.id   AF-A0A822J2A3-F1
#
_cell.length_a   1.000
_cell.length_b   1.000
_cell.length_c   1.000
_cell.angle_alpha   90.00
_cell.angle_beta   90.00
_cell.angle_gamma   90.00
#
_symmetry.space_group_name_H-M   'P 1'
#
loop_
_entity.id
_entity.type
_entity.pdbx_description
1 polymer ?
#
loop_
_entity_poly.entity_id
_entity_poly.type
_entity_poly.pdbx_seq_one_letter_code
_entity_poly.pdbx_strand_id
1 'polypeptide(L)'
;MQIKISNEEIADLIKKDESVSFEYKGTLNDDIKGRLSTYFAAFANTEGGLFVIGINNLKETIGYTLKERERDQISEQAKICRPQVDIDIEERKYDGQKIVLIYVPKSKYKIHIDNKKRFPTRVGPTLDYLDITGLIPLVRERLGLDYKTTKPEFMWESPSLGEVKTKAKSEEIELCLKAIEGATKEARLEGLKELELLIYKRDISDELKVFDLLEELLNDKDGNIQRKVFDILRLIHRVQNDEESRKKLSDKYSTHILNLAEIKSIPEVHSDAIELLIEMDDKRVIEKIIKIILSESDELYNRVKSNSGLRSLSDENKLGFKYKLLEELNNPEQKENIKKRIIDVLYDIRSS
;
A
#
# COMPACT_ATOMS: atom_id res chain seq x y z
N MET A 1 24.79 1.83 -22.78
CA MET A 1 25.04 0.76 -23.78
C MET A 1 25.00 1.39 -25.17
N GLN A 2 25.62 0.80 -26.21
CA GLN A 2 25.47 1.34 -27.58
C GLN A 2 24.13 0.88 -28.16
N ILE A 3 23.33 1.80 -28.70
CA ILE A 3 22.01 1.51 -29.25
C ILE A 3 22.21 0.84 -30.62
N LYS A 4 21.85 -0.44 -30.74
CA LYS A 4 22.06 -1.26 -31.94
C LYS A 4 21.00 -1.02 -33.01
N ILE A 5 20.93 0.20 -33.53
CA ILE A 5 20.11 0.57 -34.70
C ILE A 5 21.02 1.20 -35.75
N SER A 6 20.83 0.93 -37.03
CA SER A 6 21.61 1.53 -38.12
C SER A 6 21.04 2.89 -38.56
N ASN A 7 21.80 3.65 -39.35
CA ASN A 7 21.30 4.91 -39.91
C ASN A 7 20.20 4.67 -40.95
N GLU A 8 20.26 3.56 -41.70
CA GLU A 8 19.23 3.16 -42.64
C GLU A 8 17.91 2.83 -41.90
N GLU A 9 17.99 2.13 -40.77
CA GLU A 9 16.82 1.83 -39.93
C GLU A 9 16.21 3.11 -39.32
N ILE A 10 17.04 4.06 -38.88
CA ILE A 10 16.57 5.38 -38.43
C ILE A 10 15.84 6.10 -39.57
N ALA A 11 16.39 6.08 -40.79
CA ALA A 11 15.77 6.73 -41.95
C ALA A 11 14.39 6.10 -42.28
N ASP A 12 14.27 4.78 -42.16
CA ASP A 12 13.00 4.08 -42.39
C ASP A 12 11.96 4.40 -41.30
N LEU A 13 12.38 4.54 -40.04
CA LEU A 13 11.49 4.98 -38.96
C LEU A 13 10.98 6.41 -39.18
N ILE A 14 11.87 7.34 -39.54
CA ILE A 14 11.49 8.72 -39.83
C ILE A 14 10.49 8.78 -41.00
N LYS A 15 10.70 7.99 -42.05
CA LYS A 15 9.74 7.89 -43.18
C LYS A 15 8.37 7.38 -42.74
N LYS A 16 8.35 6.34 -41.90
CA LYS A 16 7.13 5.68 -41.37
C LYS A 16 6.35 6.51 -40.35
N ASP A 17 6.89 7.65 -39.93
CA ASP A 17 6.31 8.56 -38.94
C ASP A 17 6.32 8.03 -37.50
N GLU A 18 5.86 8.85 -36.56
CA GLU A 18 5.72 8.48 -35.15
C GLU A 18 4.80 7.26 -34.99
N SER A 19 5.13 6.39 -34.04
CA SER A 19 4.43 5.12 -33.82
C SER A 19 4.53 4.68 -32.36
N VAL A 20 3.97 3.51 -32.04
CA VAL A 20 3.97 2.98 -30.67
C VAL A 20 5.39 2.88 -30.10
N SER A 21 6.40 2.64 -30.94
CA SER A 21 7.80 2.45 -30.54
C SER A 21 8.76 3.51 -31.09
N PHE A 22 8.26 4.61 -31.65
CA PHE A 22 9.10 5.67 -32.23
C PHE A 22 8.49 7.05 -32.03
N GLU A 23 9.29 7.99 -31.55
CA GLU A 23 8.93 9.39 -31.34
C GLU A 23 10.12 10.27 -31.75
N TYR A 24 9.88 11.42 -32.38
CA TYR A 24 10.95 12.35 -32.69
C TYR A 24 10.58 13.80 -32.39
N LYS A 25 11.59 14.59 -32.02
CA LYS A 25 11.45 16.01 -31.75
C LYS A 25 12.64 16.78 -32.31
N GLY A 26 12.40 18.02 -32.72
CA GLY A 26 13.47 18.88 -33.22
C GLY A 26 14.47 19.23 -32.11
N THR A 27 13.97 19.66 -30.97
CA THR A 27 14.78 20.15 -29.84
C THR A 27 14.19 19.70 -28.50
N LEU A 28 14.98 19.81 -27.43
CA LEU A 28 14.54 19.50 -26.06
C LEU A 28 14.10 20.79 -25.33
N ASN A 29 12.92 21.32 -25.69
CA ASN A 29 12.31 22.47 -25.02
C ASN A 29 11.67 22.09 -23.67
N ASP A 30 11.21 23.07 -22.89
CA ASP A 30 10.68 22.83 -21.53
C ASP A 30 9.41 21.95 -21.50
N ASP A 31 8.55 22.03 -22.52
CA ASP A 31 7.37 21.16 -22.63
C ASP A 31 7.80 19.69 -22.79
N ILE A 32 8.75 19.43 -23.69
CA ILE A 32 9.27 18.09 -23.92
C ILE A 32 9.98 17.59 -22.67
N LYS A 33 10.84 18.41 -22.04
CA LYS A 33 11.53 18.07 -20.78
C LYS A 33 10.54 17.66 -19.69
N GLY A 34 9.45 18.42 -19.52
CA GLY A 34 8.41 18.15 -18.54
C GLY A 34 7.59 16.88 -18.80
N ARG A 35 7.69 16.30 -20.01
CA ARG A 35 6.92 15.12 -20.45
C ARG A 35 7.78 13.88 -20.68
N LEU A 36 9.11 13.96 -20.55
CA LEU A 36 10.02 12.83 -20.78
C LEU A 36 9.65 11.61 -19.92
N SER A 37 9.36 11.80 -18.63
CA SER A 37 8.93 10.70 -17.75
C SER A 37 7.65 10.02 -18.25
N THR A 38 6.71 10.79 -18.81
CA THR A 38 5.51 10.24 -19.46
C THR A 38 5.86 9.40 -20.70
N TYR A 39 6.74 9.89 -21.59
CA TYR A 39 7.19 9.12 -22.76
C TYR A 39 7.92 7.84 -22.37
N PHE A 40 8.83 7.91 -21.40
CA PHE A 40 9.63 6.75 -20.97
C PHE A 40 8.75 5.68 -20.33
N ALA A 41 7.83 6.07 -19.43
CA ALA A 41 6.87 5.13 -18.87
C ALA A 41 5.97 4.53 -19.97
N ALA A 42 5.52 5.33 -20.95
CA ALA A 42 4.66 4.85 -22.03
C ALA A 42 5.36 3.82 -22.93
N PHE A 43 6.62 4.06 -23.31
CA PHE A 43 7.41 3.08 -24.07
C PHE A 43 7.65 1.80 -23.26
N ALA A 44 8.08 1.93 -22.01
CA ALA A 44 8.31 0.78 -21.13
C ALA A 44 7.03 -0.03 -20.89
N ASN A 45 5.86 0.63 -20.83
CA ASN A 45 4.54 0.02 -20.67
C ASN A 45 3.98 -0.62 -21.95
N THR A 46 4.60 -0.38 -23.10
CA THR A 46 4.20 -0.95 -24.38
C THR A 46 5.32 -1.84 -24.94
N GLU A 47 5.79 -1.57 -26.16
CA GLU A 47 6.78 -2.40 -26.85
C GLU A 47 8.23 -1.92 -26.68
N GLY A 48 8.46 -0.99 -25.76
CA GLY A 48 9.67 -0.17 -25.75
C GLY A 48 9.64 0.84 -26.90
N GLY A 49 10.74 1.55 -27.08
CA GLY A 49 10.83 2.49 -28.19
C GLY A 49 12.08 3.33 -28.25
N LEU A 50 12.18 4.07 -29.34
CA LEU A 50 13.26 5.00 -29.62
C LEU A 50 12.70 6.43 -29.67
N PHE A 51 13.23 7.29 -28.81
CA PHE A 51 12.96 8.72 -28.83
C PHE A 51 14.16 9.45 -29.45
N VAL A 52 13.93 10.18 -30.53
CA VAL A 52 15.00 10.88 -31.29
C VAL A 52 14.88 12.39 -31.14
N ILE A 53 16.01 13.06 -30.89
CA ILE A 53 16.09 14.52 -30.86
C ILE A 53 17.01 15.00 -31.99
N GLY A 54 16.58 16.04 -32.70
CA GLY A 54 17.30 16.61 -33.85
C GLY A 54 16.60 16.40 -35.20
N ILE A 55 15.35 15.90 -35.18
CA ILE A 55 14.50 15.74 -36.37
C ILE A 55 13.23 16.59 -36.18
N ASN A 56 12.94 17.50 -37.10
CA ASN A 56 11.77 18.37 -36.98
C ASN A 56 10.48 17.69 -37.46
N ASN A 57 9.33 18.34 -37.30
CA ASN A 57 8.03 17.81 -37.72
C ASN A 57 7.88 17.65 -39.24
N LEU A 58 8.78 18.28 -40.03
CA LEU A 58 8.86 18.11 -41.49
C LEU A 58 9.76 16.92 -41.88
N LYS A 59 10.21 16.11 -40.91
CA LYS A 59 11.11 14.95 -41.08
C LYS A 59 12.51 15.35 -41.57
N GLU A 60 12.89 16.60 -41.37
CA GLU A 60 14.21 17.11 -41.73
C GLU A 60 15.17 16.98 -40.54
N THR A 61 16.41 16.58 -40.84
CA THR A 61 17.50 16.60 -39.86
C THR A 61 17.89 18.05 -39.60
N ILE A 62 17.66 18.54 -38.38
CA ILE A 62 18.10 19.88 -37.94
C ILE A 62 19.28 19.83 -36.97
N GLY A 63 19.62 18.63 -36.51
CA GLY A 63 20.71 18.38 -35.58
C GLY A 63 20.41 18.82 -34.16
N TYR A 64 21.02 18.14 -33.20
CA TYR A 64 20.97 18.46 -31.79
C TYR A 64 22.21 17.91 -31.09
N THR A 65 22.88 18.77 -30.32
CA THR A 65 24.05 18.39 -29.50
C THR A 65 23.64 18.45 -28.04
N LEU A 66 23.81 17.34 -27.33
CA LEU A 66 23.31 17.20 -25.96
C LEU A 66 24.26 17.88 -24.98
N LYS A 67 23.77 18.86 -24.22
CA LYS A 67 24.56 19.43 -23.11
C LYS A 67 24.56 18.47 -21.92
N GLU A 68 25.62 18.50 -21.12
CA GLU A 68 25.76 17.64 -19.92
C GLU A 68 24.57 17.76 -18.98
N ARG A 69 24.15 19.00 -18.65
CA ARG A 69 22.95 19.25 -17.82
C ARG A 69 21.67 18.64 -18.41
N GLU A 70 21.53 18.58 -19.73
CA GLU A 70 20.35 18.01 -20.38
C GLU A 70 20.39 16.48 -20.33
N ARG A 71 21.58 15.88 -20.44
CA ARG A 71 21.78 14.44 -20.23
C ARG A 71 21.39 14.03 -18.80
N ASP A 72 21.79 14.82 -17.81
CA ASP A 72 21.43 14.58 -16.41
C ASP A 72 19.92 14.69 -16.20
N GLN A 73 19.29 15.73 -16.76
CA GLN A 73 17.85 15.92 -16.71
C GLN A 73 17.07 14.76 -17.35
N ILE A 74 17.50 14.27 -18.52
CA ILE A 74 16.89 13.10 -19.17
C ILE A 74 16.97 11.88 -18.23
N SER A 75 18.14 11.66 -17.64
CA SER A 75 18.37 10.54 -16.71
C SER A 75 17.52 10.67 -15.44
N GLU A 76 17.36 11.89 -14.92
CA GLU A 76 16.50 12.18 -13.77
C GLU A 76 15.02 11.89 -14.08
N GLN A 77 14.53 12.25 -15.27
CA GLN A 77 13.15 11.96 -15.66
C GLN A 77 12.85 10.46 -15.71
N ALA A 78 13.82 9.63 -16.14
CA ALA A 78 13.70 8.18 -16.07
C ALA A 78 13.71 7.65 -14.62
N LYS A 79 14.55 8.24 -13.75
CA LYS A 79 14.63 7.93 -12.32
C LYS A 79 13.40 8.31 -11.52
N ILE A 80 12.65 9.34 -11.92
CA ILE A 80 11.43 9.77 -11.23
C ILE A 80 10.26 8.81 -11.50
N CYS A 81 10.28 8.06 -12.60
CA CYS A 81 9.28 7.02 -12.85
C CYS A 81 9.26 5.99 -11.70
N ARG A 82 8.10 5.40 -11.42
CA ARG A 82 7.96 4.37 -10.36
C ARG A 82 7.31 3.09 -10.91
N PRO A 83 7.99 1.93 -10.84
CA PRO A 83 9.43 1.79 -10.59
C PRO A 83 10.25 2.55 -11.66
N GLN A 84 11.53 2.80 -11.39
CA GLN A 84 12.42 3.50 -12.32
C GLN A 84 12.42 2.81 -13.70
N VAL A 85 12.45 3.62 -14.75
CA VAL A 85 12.62 3.17 -16.14
C VAL A 85 14.11 3.17 -16.49
N ASP A 86 14.58 2.11 -17.14
CA ASP A 86 15.93 2.04 -17.69
C ASP A 86 15.97 2.72 -19.07
N ILE A 87 17.02 3.50 -19.35
CA ILE A 87 17.20 4.16 -20.64
C ILE A 87 18.66 4.09 -21.09
N ASP A 88 18.89 4.09 -22.40
CA ASP A 88 20.19 4.28 -23.03
C ASP A 88 20.20 5.58 -23.83
N ILE A 89 21.21 6.43 -23.64
CA ILE A 89 21.34 7.73 -24.34
C ILE A 89 22.62 7.73 -25.18
N GLU A 90 22.48 7.90 -26.50
CA GLU A 90 23.59 7.97 -27.46
C GLU A 90 23.50 9.21 -28.34
N GLU A 91 24.64 9.89 -28.56
CA GLU A 91 24.75 10.90 -29.62
C GLU A 91 25.35 10.26 -30.88
N ARG A 92 24.69 10.46 -32.03
CA ARG A 92 25.07 9.82 -33.29
C ARG A 92 25.11 10.81 -34.44
N LYS A 93 26.05 10.62 -35.37
CA LYS A 93 26.07 11.37 -36.64
C LYS A 93 25.08 10.74 -37.63
N TYR A 94 24.09 11.50 -38.05
CA TYR A 94 23.07 11.15 -39.03
C TYR A 94 22.89 12.32 -40.00
N ASP A 95 22.92 12.04 -41.31
CA ASP A 95 22.75 13.07 -42.35
C ASP A 95 23.65 14.30 -42.16
N GLY A 96 24.94 14.04 -41.89
CA GLY A 96 25.95 15.09 -41.66
C GLY A 96 25.88 15.79 -40.31
N GLN A 97 24.78 15.65 -39.57
CA GLN A 97 24.51 16.35 -38.31
C GLN A 97 24.53 15.38 -37.12
N LYS A 98 24.63 15.90 -35.89
CA LYS A 98 24.49 15.08 -34.68
C LYS A 98 23.03 15.00 -34.28
N ILE A 99 22.55 13.82 -33.89
CA ILE A 99 21.23 13.61 -33.29
C ILE A 99 21.40 12.86 -31.97
N VAL A 100 20.39 12.93 -31.09
CA VAL A 100 20.35 12.18 -29.84
C VAL A 100 19.35 11.06 -29.96
N LEU A 101 19.76 9.87 -29.57
CA LEU A 101 18.95 8.66 -29.51
C LEU A 101 18.76 8.30 -28.03
N ILE A 102 17.50 8.16 -27.60
CA ILE A 102 17.14 7.68 -26.28
C ILE A 102 16.34 6.39 -26.48
N TYR A 103 16.93 5.26 -26.13
CA TYR A 103 16.26 3.96 -26.21
C TYR A 103 15.66 3.57 -24.86
N VAL A 104 14.41 3.13 -24.90
CA VAL A 104 13.66 2.65 -23.74
C VAL A 104 13.24 1.20 -24.00
N PRO A 105 13.74 0.20 -23.25
CA PRO A 105 13.34 -1.19 -23.45
C PRO A 105 11.90 -1.44 -22.95
N LYS A 106 11.22 -2.44 -23.55
CA LYS A 106 9.97 -2.99 -22.99
C LYS A 106 10.22 -3.56 -21.60
N SER A 107 9.39 -3.17 -20.65
CA SER A 107 9.44 -3.75 -19.30
C SER A 107 8.70 -5.08 -19.23
N LYS A 108 9.38 -6.11 -18.71
CA LYS A 108 8.86 -7.47 -18.63
C LYS A 108 7.97 -7.71 -17.41
N TYR A 109 8.40 -7.26 -16.24
CA TYR A 109 7.80 -7.61 -14.95
C TYR A 109 7.41 -6.39 -14.11
N LYS A 110 7.37 -5.21 -14.71
CA LYS A 110 7.15 -3.94 -14.02
C LYS A 110 6.15 -3.11 -14.80
N ILE A 111 5.24 -2.40 -14.15
CA ILE A 111 4.37 -1.40 -14.77
C ILE A 111 4.77 -0.04 -14.21
N HIS A 112 5.06 0.91 -15.09
CA HIS A 112 5.66 2.18 -14.73
C HIS A 112 4.63 3.30 -14.65
N ILE A 113 4.75 4.14 -13.62
CA ILE A 113 4.04 5.41 -13.52
C ILE A 113 4.97 6.59 -13.79
N ASP A 114 4.41 7.66 -14.35
CA ASP A 114 5.14 8.91 -14.56
C ASP A 114 5.21 9.78 -13.30
N ASN A 115 5.87 10.94 -13.40
CA ASN A 115 6.00 11.91 -12.32
C ASN A 115 4.65 12.49 -11.82
N LYS A 116 3.57 12.31 -12.59
CA LYS A 116 2.21 12.73 -12.23
C LYS A 116 1.36 11.57 -11.69
N LYS A 117 1.98 10.43 -11.38
CA LYS A 117 1.33 9.22 -10.82
C LYS A 117 0.25 8.64 -11.73
N ARG A 118 0.44 8.73 -13.06
CA ARG A 118 -0.46 8.11 -14.06
C ARG A 118 0.19 6.84 -14.61
N PHE A 119 -0.56 6.05 -15.38
CA PHE A 119 -0.04 4.88 -16.11
C PHE A 119 0.02 5.15 -17.62
N PRO A 120 1.04 5.85 -18.13
CA PRO A 120 1.11 6.16 -19.55
C PRO A 120 1.23 4.89 -20.40
N THR A 121 0.61 4.94 -21.57
CA THR A 121 0.73 3.93 -22.63
C THR A 121 0.80 4.60 -23.99
N ARG A 122 1.23 3.87 -25.01
CA ARG A 122 1.26 4.32 -26.41
C ARG A 122 0.07 3.71 -27.15
N VAL A 123 -0.72 4.56 -27.79
CA VAL A 123 -1.80 4.17 -28.72
C VAL A 123 -1.49 4.80 -30.07
N GLY A 124 -0.87 4.03 -30.97
CA GLY A 124 -0.28 4.56 -32.19
C GLY A 124 0.80 5.62 -31.88
N PRO A 125 0.75 6.81 -32.51
CA PRO A 125 1.69 7.90 -32.22
C PRO A 125 1.33 8.70 -30.95
N THR A 126 0.15 8.44 -30.35
CA THR A 126 -0.34 9.24 -29.23
C THR A 126 0.01 8.62 -27.87
N LEU A 127 0.14 9.50 -26.88
CA LEU A 127 0.18 9.12 -25.46
C LEU A 127 -1.23 9.02 -24.92
N ASP A 128 -1.52 7.92 -24.25
CA ASP A 128 -2.77 7.71 -23.51
C ASP A 128 -2.46 7.21 -22.09
N TYR A 129 -3.48 6.98 -21.27
CA TYR A 129 -3.35 6.51 -19.90
C TYR A 129 -4.23 5.30 -19.64
N LEU A 130 -3.64 4.27 -19.05
CA LEU A 130 -4.38 3.08 -18.65
C LEU A 130 -5.28 3.39 -17.45
N ASP A 131 -6.56 3.03 -17.59
CA ASP A 131 -7.48 2.89 -16.47
C ASP A 131 -7.43 1.46 -15.93
N ILE A 132 -8.34 1.11 -15.00
CA ILE A 132 -8.39 -0.22 -14.42
C ILE A 132 -8.62 -1.32 -15.48
N THR A 133 -9.33 -1.01 -16.56
CA THR A 133 -9.65 -1.98 -17.63
C THR A 133 -8.44 -2.30 -18.49
N GLY A 134 -7.54 -1.33 -18.69
CA GLY A 134 -6.26 -1.54 -19.35
C GLY A 134 -5.17 -2.09 -18.42
N LEU A 135 -5.21 -1.72 -17.14
CA LEU A 135 -4.22 -2.12 -16.15
C LEU A 135 -4.33 -3.60 -15.78
N ILE A 136 -5.55 -4.12 -15.58
CA ILE A 136 -5.78 -5.53 -15.22
C ILE A 136 -5.15 -6.51 -16.24
N PRO A 137 -5.39 -6.38 -17.56
CA PRO A 137 -4.72 -7.19 -18.57
C PRO A 137 -3.21 -7.08 -18.53
N LEU A 138 -2.67 -5.88 -18.37
CA LEU A 138 -1.22 -5.64 -18.35
C LEU A 138 -0.57 -6.27 -17.10
N VAL A 139 -1.24 -6.19 -15.95
CA VAL A 139 -0.83 -6.87 -14.71
C VAL A 139 -0.81 -8.38 -14.91
N ARG A 140 -1.85 -8.95 -15.55
CA ARG A 140 -1.89 -10.38 -15.85
C ARG A 140 -0.74 -10.78 -16.79
N GLU A 141 -0.48 -10.02 -17.85
CA GLU A 141 0.61 -10.28 -18.81
C GLU A 141 1.97 -10.27 -18.11
N ARG A 142 2.25 -9.24 -17.30
CA ARG A 142 3.59 -9.00 -16.74
C ARG A 142 3.87 -9.75 -15.44
N LEU A 143 2.85 -9.93 -14.60
CA LEU A 143 3.00 -10.51 -13.27
C LEU A 143 2.39 -11.91 -13.16
N GLY A 144 1.71 -12.40 -14.19
CA GLY A 144 1.07 -13.72 -14.17
C GLY A 144 -0.06 -13.83 -13.14
N LEU A 145 -0.60 -12.69 -12.68
CA LEU A 145 -1.67 -12.67 -11.69
C LEU A 145 -3.00 -13.00 -12.36
N ASP A 146 -3.51 -14.21 -12.12
CA ASP A 146 -4.89 -14.57 -12.45
C ASP A 146 -5.76 -14.47 -11.20
N TYR A 147 -6.53 -13.40 -11.12
CA TYR A 147 -7.44 -13.09 -10.00
C TYR A 147 -8.51 -14.17 -9.73
N LYS A 148 -8.72 -15.12 -10.65
CA LYS A 148 -9.60 -16.28 -10.42
C LYS A 148 -8.94 -17.40 -9.59
N THR A 149 -7.61 -17.50 -9.59
CA THR A 149 -6.87 -18.61 -8.97
C THR A 149 -5.82 -18.15 -7.95
N THR A 150 -5.33 -16.92 -8.09
CA THR A 150 -4.35 -16.32 -7.19
C THR A 150 -5.10 -15.70 -6.03
N LYS A 151 -5.04 -16.37 -4.87
CA LYS A 151 -5.56 -15.81 -3.62
C LYS A 151 -4.83 -14.48 -3.33
N PRO A 152 -5.52 -13.42 -2.89
CA PRO A 152 -4.91 -12.10 -2.60
C PRO A 152 -3.95 -12.10 -1.40
N GLU A 153 -3.53 -13.27 -0.94
CA GLU A 153 -2.65 -13.45 0.22
C GLU A 153 -1.27 -12.82 -0.02
N PHE A 154 -0.89 -12.57 -1.28
CA PHE A 154 0.42 -11.99 -1.67
C PHE A 154 0.41 -10.51 -2.08
N MET A 155 -0.71 -9.77 -1.98
CA MET A 155 -0.75 -8.35 -2.38
C MET A 155 -0.73 -7.36 -1.21
N TRP A 156 -0.52 -7.84 0.02
CA TRP A 156 -0.37 -7.00 1.22
C TRP A 156 1.09 -6.83 1.66
N GLU A 157 2.06 -7.08 0.79
CA GLU A 157 3.33 -6.36 0.94
C GLU A 157 3.07 -4.90 0.54
N SER A 158 2.58 -4.15 1.52
CA SER A 158 2.45 -2.70 1.45
C SER A 158 3.74 -2.11 0.85
N PRO A 159 3.67 -1.36 -0.26
CA PRO A 159 4.85 -0.69 -0.78
C PRO A 159 5.20 0.49 0.12
N SER A 160 5.81 0.24 1.29
CA SER A 160 6.68 1.16 2.07
C SER A 160 6.91 0.74 3.56
N LEU A 161 7.12 -0.54 3.90
CA LEU A 161 7.63 -0.89 5.25
C LEU A 161 9.17 -0.95 5.33
N GLY A 162 9.87 -0.71 4.22
CA GLY A 162 11.34 -0.72 4.14
C GLY A 162 12.03 0.65 4.19
N GLU A 163 11.29 1.76 4.15
CA GLU A 163 11.89 3.08 4.35
C GLU A 163 11.97 3.38 5.85
N VAL A 164 13.18 3.67 6.35
CA VAL A 164 13.39 4.13 7.73
C VAL A 164 12.59 5.41 7.93
N LYS A 165 11.50 5.34 8.69
CA LYS A 165 10.69 6.53 9.00
C LYS A 165 11.54 7.52 9.77
N THR A 166 11.56 8.76 9.32
CA THR A 166 12.11 9.87 10.12
C THR A 166 11.23 10.10 11.34
N LYS A 167 11.80 10.50 12.48
CA LYS A 167 11.04 10.91 13.66
C LYS A 167 10.06 12.04 13.34
N ALA A 168 8.89 12.01 13.97
CA ALA A 168 7.93 13.09 13.89
C ALA A 168 8.51 14.37 14.50
N LYS A 169 8.18 15.53 13.92
CA LYS A 169 8.57 16.82 14.49
C LYS A 169 7.60 17.21 15.61
N SER A 170 8.10 17.90 16.63
CA SER A 170 7.27 18.36 17.76
C SER A 170 6.07 19.18 17.30
N GLU A 171 6.22 20.02 16.27
CA GLU A 171 5.11 20.85 15.76
C GLU A 171 4.04 20.01 15.04
N GLU A 172 4.42 18.90 14.39
CA GLU A 172 3.48 17.96 13.75
C GLU A 172 2.63 17.25 14.82
N ILE A 173 3.26 16.87 15.93
CA ILE A 173 2.60 16.21 17.06
C ILE A 173 1.67 17.18 17.78
N GLU A 174 2.15 18.37 18.13
CA GLU A 174 1.35 19.39 18.82
C GLU A 174 0.11 19.79 18.03
N LEU A 175 0.22 19.85 16.70
CA LEU A 175 -0.93 20.10 15.82
C LEU A 175 -1.99 19.00 15.96
N CYS A 176 -1.58 17.74 15.96
CA CYS A 176 -2.49 16.60 16.12
C CYS A 176 -3.13 16.62 17.51
N LEU A 177 -2.33 16.75 18.58
CA LEU A 177 -2.83 16.77 19.95
C LEU A 177 -3.86 17.88 20.17
N LYS A 178 -3.56 19.10 19.71
CA LYS A 178 -4.46 20.25 19.83
C LYS A 178 -5.79 20.03 19.09
N ALA A 179 -5.77 19.36 17.94
CA ALA A 179 -7.00 19.02 17.22
C ALA A 179 -7.82 17.96 17.96
N ILE A 180 -7.15 16.97 18.55
CA ILE A 180 -7.78 15.89 19.32
C ILE A 180 -8.36 16.37 20.67
N GLU A 181 -7.78 17.43 21.25
CA GLU A 181 -8.31 18.15 22.42
C GLU A 181 -9.46 19.12 22.06
N GLY A 182 -9.83 19.21 20.78
CA GLY A 182 -10.88 20.10 20.31
C GLY A 182 -12.23 19.88 21.01
N ALA A 183 -13.01 20.95 21.17
CA ALA A 183 -14.28 20.91 21.91
C ALA A 183 -15.39 20.10 21.21
N THR A 184 -15.31 19.92 19.89
CA THR A 184 -16.34 19.23 19.10
C THR A 184 -15.87 17.84 18.70
N LYS A 185 -16.80 16.88 18.64
CA LYS A 185 -16.55 15.52 18.18
C LYS A 185 -15.83 15.49 16.82
N GLU A 186 -16.27 16.33 15.89
CA GLU A 186 -15.74 16.39 14.53
C GLU A 186 -14.29 16.83 14.51
N ALA A 187 -13.92 17.83 15.32
CA ALA A 187 -12.53 18.28 15.45
C ALA A 187 -11.64 17.17 16.01
N ARG A 188 -12.15 16.45 17.02
CA ARG A 188 -11.42 15.34 17.64
C ARG A 188 -11.18 14.19 16.67
N LEU A 189 -12.21 13.80 15.92
CA LEU A 189 -12.11 12.77 14.88
C LEU A 189 -11.13 13.16 13.77
N GLU A 190 -11.13 14.42 13.34
CA GLU A 190 -10.18 14.88 12.32
C GLU A 190 -8.75 14.89 12.85
N GLY A 191 -8.55 15.31 14.11
CA GLY A 191 -7.26 15.21 14.78
C GLY A 191 -6.73 13.77 14.86
N LEU A 192 -7.61 12.79 15.12
CA LEU A 192 -7.23 11.38 15.13
C LEU A 192 -6.85 10.85 13.72
N LYS A 193 -7.50 11.33 12.66
CA LYS A 193 -7.11 10.99 11.28
C LYS A 193 -5.76 11.60 10.90
N GLU A 194 -5.49 12.83 11.30
CA GLU A 194 -4.19 13.46 11.09
C GLU A 194 -3.09 12.71 11.86
N LEU A 195 -3.36 12.26 13.09
CA LEU A 195 -2.44 11.42 13.85
C LEU A 195 -2.18 10.07 13.16
N GLU A 196 -3.22 9.41 12.64
CA GLU A 196 -3.08 8.18 11.86
C GLU A 196 -2.18 8.39 10.63
N LEU A 197 -2.40 9.47 9.88
CA LEU A 197 -1.58 9.85 8.73
C LEU A 197 -0.12 10.13 9.13
N LEU A 198 0.08 10.75 10.29
CA LEU A 198 1.41 11.01 10.84
C LEU A 198 2.13 9.70 11.16
N ILE A 199 1.46 8.73 11.80
CA ILE A 199 2.01 7.40 12.10
C ILE A 199 2.43 6.67 10.82
N TYR A 200 1.68 6.81 9.73
CA TYR A 200 2.08 6.25 8.44
C TYR A 200 3.39 6.85 7.92
N LYS A 201 3.63 8.14 8.13
CA LYS A 201 4.76 8.90 7.55
C LYS A 201 5.99 8.98 8.45
N ARG A 202 5.81 8.93 9.77
CA ARG A 202 6.84 9.25 10.76
C ARG A 202 6.92 8.15 11.83
N ASP A 203 8.08 8.07 12.47
CA ASP A 203 8.23 7.30 13.70
C ASP A 203 7.76 8.16 14.89
N ILE A 204 6.84 7.61 15.69
CA ILE A 204 6.29 8.24 16.90
C ILE A 204 6.50 7.37 18.15
N SER A 205 7.37 6.36 18.08
CA SER A 205 7.50 5.33 19.13
C SER A 205 7.93 5.90 20.49
N ASP A 206 8.60 7.06 20.51
CA ASP A 206 9.06 7.73 21.73
C ASP A 206 8.07 8.78 22.29
N GLU A 207 6.92 8.99 21.64
CA GLU A 207 6.04 10.12 21.93
C GLU A 207 5.01 9.80 23.02
N LEU A 208 5.46 9.82 24.29
CA LEU A 208 4.64 9.49 25.46
C LEU A 208 3.30 10.25 25.51
N LYS A 209 3.29 11.54 25.11
CA LYS A 209 2.07 12.36 25.10
C LYS A 209 0.98 11.79 24.19
N VAL A 210 1.37 11.20 23.05
CA VAL A 210 0.42 10.56 22.13
C VAL A 210 -0.18 9.33 22.80
N PHE A 211 0.66 8.49 23.41
CA PHE A 211 0.19 7.29 24.08
C PHE A 211 -0.74 7.61 25.27
N ASP A 212 -0.38 8.58 26.10
CA ASP A 212 -1.21 8.97 27.25
C ASP A 212 -2.57 9.52 26.80
N LEU A 213 -2.59 10.31 25.72
CA LEU A 213 -3.84 10.78 25.12
C LEU A 213 -4.69 9.63 24.58
N LEU A 214 -4.10 8.67 23.84
CA LEU A 214 -4.85 7.51 23.33
C LEU A 214 -5.46 6.69 24.47
N GLU A 215 -4.75 6.57 25.60
CA GLU A 215 -5.25 5.89 26.80
C GLU A 215 -6.47 6.60 27.41
N GLU A 216 -6.43 7.92 27.50
CA GLU A 216 -7.58 8.72 27.94
C GLU A 216 -8.78 8.52 27.01
N LEU A 217 -8.56 8.55 25.70
CA LEU A 217 -9.61 8.46 24.68
C LEU A 217 -10.25 7.07 24.58
N LEU A 218 -9.61 6.01 25.08
CA LEU A 218 -10.27 4.71 25.25
C LEU A 218 -11.46 4.80 26.20
N ASN A 219 -11.47 5.75 27.14
CA ASN A 219 -12.58 6.00 28.05
C ASN A 219 -13.55 7.07 27.53
N ASP A 220 -13.45 7.47 26.27
CA ASP A 220 -14.35 8.47 25.70
C ASP A 220 -15.80 7.99 25.67
N LYS A 221 -16.74 8.94 25.84
CA LYS A 221 -18.18 8.64 25.81
C LYS A 221 -18.70 8.34 24.42
N ASP A 222 -18.00 8.78 23.36
CA ASP A 222 -18.39 8.55 21.98
C ASP A 222 -17.70 7.31 21.42
N GLY A 223 -18.49 6.30 21.08
CA GLY A 223 -17.98 5.06 20.51
C GLY A 223 -17.17 5.24 19.22
N ASN A 224 -17.42 6.29 18.42
CA ASN A 224 -16.63 6.52 17.19
C ASN A 224 -15.21 6.99 17.51
N ILE A 225 -15.03 7.75 18.59
CA ILE A 225 -13.71 8.14 19.08
C ILE A 225 -12.95 6.90 19.55
N GLN A 226 -13.58 6.08 20.39
CA GLN A 226 -12.99 4.83 20.88
C GLN A 226 -12.57 3.90 19.73
N ARG A 227 -13.45 3.73 18.74
CA ARG A 227 -13.15 2.90 17.56
C ARG A 227 -11.98 3.44 16.76
N LYS A 228 -11.90 4.77 16.57
CA LYS A 228 -10.77 5.37 15.86
C LYS A 228 -9.45 5.23 16.64
N VAL A 229 -9.51 5.24 17.97
CA VAL A 229 -8.34 4.92 18.82
C VAL A 229 -7.90 3.47 18.61
N PHE A 230 -8.82 2.51 18.50
CA PHE A 230 -8.44 1.13 18.18
C PHE A 230 -7.73 1.01 16.83
N ASP A 231 -8.22 1.70 15.79
CA ASP A 231 -7.54 1.73 14.47
C ASP A 231 -6.10 2.25 14.58
N ILE A 232 -5.89 3.31 15.35
CA ILE A 232 -4.57 3.89 15.61
C ILE A 232 -3.68 2.91 16.37
N LEU A 233 -4.19 2.26 17.42
CA LEU A 233 -3.42 1.29 18.20
C LEU A 233 -3.03 0.07 17.35
N ARG A 234 -3.94 -0.44 16.49
CA ARG A 234 -3.63 -1.50 15.51
C ARG A 234 -2.53 -1.05 14.56
N LEU A 235 -2.63 0.19 14.04
CA LEU A 235 -1.61 0.72 13.14
C LEU A 235 -0.25 0.80 13.81
N ILE A 236 -0.17 1.31 15.04
CA ILE A 236 1.08 1.36 15.81
C ILE A 236 1.63 -0.05 16.01
N HIS A 237 0.80 -0.99 16.45
CA HIS A 237 1.19 -2.38 16.67
C HIS A 237 1.76 -3.04 15.40
N ARG A 238 1.16 -2.78 14.23
CA ARG A 238 1.60 -3.34 12.93
C ARG A 238 2.85 -2.68 12.37
N VAL A 239 3.08 -1.40 12.67
CA VAL A 239 4.22 -0.63 12.16
C VAL A 239 5.48 -0.83 13.01
N GLN A 240 5.33 -1.25 14.27
CA GLN A 240 6.47 -1.53 15.14
C GLN A 240 7.25 -2.77 14.66
N ASN A 241 8.53 -2.57 14.37
CA ASN A 241 9.40 -3.59 13.78
C ASN A 241 9.98 -4.57 14.81
N ASP A 242 10.00 -4.22 16.09
CA ASP A 242 10.57 -5.05 17.15
C ASP A 242 9.49 -5.60 18.10
N GLU A 243 9.76 -6.80 18.63
CA GLU A 243 8.84 -7.51 19.52
C GLU A 243 8.71 -6.86 20.89
N GLU A 244 9.76 -6.17 21.37
CA GLU A 244 9.77 -5.52 22.67
C GLU A 244 8.81 -4.33 22.71
N SER A 245 8.82 -3.49 21.67
CA SER A 245 7.91 -2.35 21.52
C SER A 245 6.44 -2.80 21.41
N ARG A 246 6.18 -3.86 20.62
CA ARG A 246 4.82 -4.44 20.52
C ARG A 246 4.35 -4.95 21.87
N LYS A 247 5.21 -5.63 22.61
CA LYS A 247 4.91 -6.11 23.97
C LYS A 247 4.63 -4.97 24.94
N LYS A 248 5.43 -3.89 24.92
CA LYS A 248 5.20 -2.70 25.76
C LYS A 248 3.84 -2.06 25.47
N LEU A 249 3.46 -1.98 24.19
CA LEU A 249 2.15 -1.49 23.78
C LEU A 249 1.03 -2.39 24.34
N SER A 250 1.14 -3.71 24.15
CA SER A 250 0.19 -4.68 24.70
C SER A 250 0.09 -4.60 26.21
N ASP A 251 1.20 -4.53 26.93
CA ASP A 251 1.22 -4.43 28.39
C ASP A 251 0.54 -3.13 28.88
N LYS A 252 0.72 -2.00 28.17
CA LYS A 252 0.10 -0.72 28.51
C LYS A 252 -1.43 -0.75 28.33
N TYR A 253 -1.92 -1.21 27.17
CA TYR A 253 -3.33 -1.03 26.81
C TYR A 253 -4.24 -2.23 27.05
N SER A 254 -3.69 -3.44 27.10
CA SER A 254 -4.48 -4.68 27.12
C SER A 254 -5.54 -4.72 28.23
N THR A 255 -5.22 -4.25 29.44
CA THR A 255 -6.18 -4.22 30.55
C THR A 255 -7.35 -3.28 30.28
N HIS A 256 -7.09 -2.10 29.71
CA HIS A 256 -8.15 -1.17 29.31
C HIS A 256 -9.01 -1.73 28.18
N ILE A 257 -8.37 -2.32 27.15
CA ILE A 257 -9.08 -2.92 26.02
C ILE A 257 -9.91 -4.14 26.49
N LEU A 258 -9.41 -4.94 27.41
CA LEU A 258 -10.16 -6.06 28.01
C LEU A 258 -11.43 -5.61 28.74
N ASN A 259 -11.38 -4.46 29.42
CA ASN A 259 -12.56 -3.89 30.05
C ASN A 259 -13.58 -3.40 29.00
N LEU A 260 -13.12 -2.87 27.87
CA LEU A 260 -14.00 -2.48 26.75
C LEU A 260 -14.55 -3.69 25.98
N ALA A 261 -13.85 -4.82 26.01
CA ALA A 261 -14.32 -6.11 25.50
C ALA A 261 -15.36 -6.80 26.42
N GLU A 262 -15.84 -6.14 27.48
CA GLU A 262 -17.01 -6.60 28.24
C GLU A 262 -18.31 -6.44 27.45
N ILE A 263 -19.29 -7.33 27.64
CA ILE A 263 -20.56 -7.37 26.89
C ILE A 263 -21.43 -6.10 27.09
N LYS A 264 -21.10 -5.27 28.09
CA LYS A 264 -21.85 -4.04 28.42
C LYS A 264 -21.42 -2.81 27.61
N SER A 265 -20.39 -2.91 26.77
CA SER A 265 -19.95 -1.81 25.91
C SER A 265 -20.82 -1.71 24.65
N ILE A 266 -20.65 -0.60 23.92
CA ILE A 266 -21.28 -0.41 22.62
C ILE A 266 -20.86 -1.59 21.71
N PRO A 267 -21.80 -2.30 21.06
CA PRO A 267 -21.49 -3.54 20.33
C PRO A 267 -20.34 -3.44 19.33
N GLU A 268 -20.19 -2.29 18.66
CA GLU A 268 -19.09 -2.02 17.73
C GLU A 268 -17.75 -1.87 18.45
N VAL A 269 -17.73 -1.16 19.59
CA VAL A 269 -16.54 -0.98 20.45
C VAL A 269 -16.12 -2.32 21.05
N HIS A 270 -17.08 -3.13 21.47
CA HIS A 270 -16.87 -4.49 21.96
C HIS A 270 -16.13 -5.36 20.93
N SER A 271 -16.63 -5.38 19.68
CA SER A 271 -16.05 -6.16 18.59
C SER A 271 -14.63 -5.69 18.28
N ASP A 272 -14.42 -4.38 18.17
CA ASP A 272 -13.11 -3.81 17.83
C ASP A 272 -12.07 -4.08 18.93
N ALA A 273 -12.50 -4.04 20.20
CA ALA A 273 -11.64 -4.38 21.35
C ALA A 273 -11.19 -5.84 21.33
N ILE A 274 -12.11 -6.78 21.03
CA ILE A 274 -11.78 -8.21 20.90
C ILE A 274 -10.77 -8.42 19.77
N GLU A 275 -10.99 -7.81 18.60
CA GLU A 275 -10.10 -7.94 17.46
C GLU A 275 -8.70 -7.41 17.75
N LEU A 276 -8.59 -6.24 18.39
CA LEU A 276 -7.28 -5.68 18.77
C LEU A 276 -6.55 -6.56 19.79
N LEU A 277 -7.24 -7.14 20.77
CA LEU A 277 -6.63 -8.07 21.72
C LEU A 277 -6.11 -9.36 21.06
N ILE A 278 -6.80 -9.81 20.02
CA ILE A 278 -6.37 -10.96 19.22
C ILE A 278 -5.13 -10.61 18.40
N GLU A 279 -5.09 -9.42 17.79
CA GLU A 279 -3.88 -8.93 17.11
C GLU A 279 -2.69 -8.76 18.05
N MET A 280 -2.95 -8.35 19.30
CA MET A 280 -1.94 -8.24 20.36
C MET A 280 -1.54 -9.58 20.99
N ASP A 281 -2.16 -10.68 20.54
CA ASP A 281 -1.96 -12.05 21.06
C ASP A 281 -2.21 -12.17 22.59
N ASP A 282 -3.17 -11.42 23.12
CA ASP A 282 -3.49 -11.46 24.55
C ASP A 282 -4.32 -12.70 24.91
N LYS A 283 -3.72 -13.65 25.61
CA LYS A 283 -4.37 -14.90 26.05
C LYS A 283 -5.67 -14.70 26.84
N ARG A 284 -5.86 -13.57 27.52
CA ARG A 284 -7.06 -13.28 28.33
C ARG A 284 -8.29 -13.09 27.45
N VAL A 285 -8.13 -12.74 26.17
CA VAL A 285 -9.24 -12.58 25.22
C VAL A 285 -9.94 -13.92 24.94
N ILE A 286 -9.20 -15.03 25.00
CA ILE A 286 -9.72 -16.38 24.72
C ILE A 286 -10.92 -16.68 25.63
N GLU A 287 -10.84 -16.33 26.90
CA GLU A 287 -11.94 -16.57 27.86
C GLU A 287 -13.19 -15.74 27.53
N LYS A 288 -13.01 -14.53 27.00
CA LYS A 288 -14.11 -13.67 26.57
C LYS A 288 -14.77 -14.25 25.32
N ILE A 289 -13.98 -14.67 24.34
CA ILE A 289 -14.48 -15.28 23.11
C ILE A 289 -15.25 -16.57 23.41
N ILE A 290 -14.71 -17.43 24.29
CA ILE A 290 -15.41 -18.65 24.74
C ILE A 290 -16.76 -18.29 25.35
N LYS A 291 -16.80 -17.32 26.29
CA LYS A 291 -18.06 -16.86 26.89
C LYS A 291 -19.08 -16.40 25.84
N ILE A 292 -18.62 -15.72 24.78
CA ILE A 292 -19.49 -15.27 23.68
C ILE A 292 -20.00 -16.46 22.86
N ILE A 293 -19.12 -17.41 22.51
CA ILE A 293 -19.50 -18.65 21.79
C ILE A 293 -20.56 -19.42 22.57
N LEU A 294 -20.37 -19.54 23.89
CA LEU A 294 -21.27 -20.25 24.80
C LEU A 294 -22.53 -19.46 25.16
N SER A 295 -22.59 -18.15 24.89
CA SER A 295 -23.75 -17.31 25.21
C SER A 295 -24.94 -17.63 24.31
N GLU A 296 -26.17 -17.35 24.75
CA GLU A 296 -27.37 -17.60 23.93
C GLU A 296 -27.58 -16.57 22.80
N SER A 297 -26.82 -15.47 22.78
CA SER A 297 -26.97 -14.41 21.77
C SER A 297 -26.33 -14.79 20.43
N ASP A 298 -27.15 -15.15 19.44
CA ASP A 298 -26.69 -15.37 18.05
C ASP A 298 -26.05 -14.12 17.45
N GLU A 299 -26.52 -12.93 17.82
CA GLU A 299 -25.99 -11.67 17.31
C GLU A 299 -24.53 -11.45 17.74
N LEU A 300 -24.23 -11.65 19.03
CA LEU A 300 -22.87 -11.48 19.55
C LEU A 300 -21.92 -12.53 18.96
N TYR A 301 -22.37 -13.78 18.86
CA TYR A 301 -21.58 -14.84 18.23
C TYR A 301 -21.27 -14.52 16.77
N ASN A 302 -22.27 -14.12 15.98
CA ASN A 302 -22.08 -13.83 14.55
C ASN A 302 -21.13 -12.65 14.32
N ARG A 303 -21.20 -11.61 15.17
CA ARG A 303 -20.28 -10.45 15.10
C ARG A 303 -18.85 -10.85 15.41
N VAL A 304 -18.63 -11.63 16.48
CA VAL A 304 -17.30 -12.15 16.77
C VAL A 304 -16.86 -13.03 15.61
N LYS A 305 -17.65 -14.02 15.18
CA LYS A 305 -17.30 -14.93 14.08
C LYS A 305 -16.86 -14.18 12.81
N SER A 306 -17.61 -13.18 12.36
CA SER A 306 -17.31 -12.43 11.13
C SER A 306 -16.00 -11.63 11.20
N ASN A 307 -15.60 -11.19 12.40
CA ASN A 307 -14.47 -10.28 12.61
C ASN A 307 -13.37 -10.89 13.51
N SER A 308 -13.42 -12.20 13.78
CA SER A 308 -12.73 -12.74 14.95
C SER A 308 -11.22 -12.76 14.83
N GLY A 309 -10.63 -12.59 13.64
CA GLY A 309 -9.18 -12.55 13.50
C GLY A 309 -8.43 -13.76 14.09
N LEU A 310 -9.12 -14.86 14.42
CA LEU A 310 -8.58 -15.98 15.23
C LEU A 310 -7.35 -16.64 14.59
N ARG A 311 -7.21 -16.44 13.28
CA ARG A 311 -6.06 -16.86 12.49
C ARG A 311 -4.75 -16.20 12.95
N SER A 312 -4.84 -15.00 13.53
CA SER A 312 -3.71 -14.18 13.98
C SER A 312 -3.18 -14.55 15.36
N LEU A 313 -3.91 -15.40 16.12
CA LEU A 313 -3.41 -15.92 17.41
C LEU A 313 -2.13 -16.74 17.21
N SER A 314 -1.20 -16.67 18.17
CA SER A 314 -0.03 -17.55 18.19
C SER A 314 -0.42 -19.02 18.32
N ASP A 315 0.48 -19.92 17.92
CA ASP A 315 0.23 -21.36 17.99
C ASP A 315 -0.05 -21.83 19.44
N GLU A 316 0.61 -21.23 20.42
CA GLU A 316 0.37 -21.49 21.85
C GLU A 316 -1.06 -21.12 22.25
N ASN A 317 -1.49 -19.90 21.92
CA ASN A 317 -2.84 -19.42 22.22
C ASN A 317 -3.92 -20.19 21.43
N LYS A 318 -3.66 -20.53 20.16
CA LYS A 318 -4.54 -21.40 19.34
C LYS A 318 -4.71 -22.77 20.00
N LEU A 319 -3.63 -23.36 20.48
CA LEU A 319 -3.68 -24.66 21.13
C LEU A 319 -4.49 -24.60 22.43
N GLY A 320 -4.24 -23.60 23.29
CA GLY A 320 -5.01 -23.39 24.52
C GLY A 320 -6.50 -23.15 24.24
N PHE A 321 -6.82 -22.39 23.19
CA PHE A 321 -8.20 -22.15 22.78
C PHE A 321 -8.88 -23.42 22.27
N LYS A 322 -8.19 -24.23 21.43
CA LYS A 322 -8.70 -25.53 20.96
C LYS A 322 -9.03 -26.48 22.12
N TYR A 323 -8.15 -26.56 23.12
CA TYR A 323 -8.39 -27.42 24.28
C TYR A 323 -9.67 -27.05 25.02
N LYS A 324 -9.86 -25.76 25.33
CA LYS A 324 -11.06 -25.28 26.02
C LYS A 324 -12.33 -25.52 25.20
N LEU A 325 -12.28 -25.29 23.88
CA LEU A 325 -13.44 -25.56 23.01
C LEU A 325 -13.78 -27.04 22.93
N LEU A 326 -12.79 -27.93 22.88
CA LEU A 326 -13.02 -29.38 22.88
C LEU A 326 -13.60 -29.88 24.22
N GLU A 327 -13.19 -29.28 25.34
CA GLU A 327 -13.77 -29.56 26.65
C GLU A 327 -15.27 -29.22 26.67
N GLU A 328 -15.64 -28.03 26.22
CA GLU A 328 -17.04 -27.59 26.12
C GLU A 328 -17.85 -28.40 25.10
N LEU A 329 -17.24 -28.83 23.99
CA LEU A 329 -17.91 -29.68 23.00
C LEU A 329 -18.28 -31.05 23.57
N ASN A 330 -17.45 -31.59 24.46
CA ASN A 330 -17.66 -32.87 25.13
C ASN A 330 -18.62 -32.76 26.33
N ASN A 331 -19.02 -31.55 26.73
CA ASN A 331 -19.99 -31.36 27.81
C ASN A 331 -21.38 -31.88 27.38
N PRO A 332 -21.94 -32.89 28.08
CA PRO A 332 -23.22 -33.50 27.72
C PRO A 332 -24.40 -32.54 27.90
N GLU A 333 -24.27 -31.52 28.75
CA GLU A 333 -25.31 -30.51 29.01
C GLU A 333 -25.35 -29.41 27.94
N GLN A 334 -24.38 -29.39 27.02
CA GLN A 334 -24.26 -28.33 26.04
C GLN A 334 -25.36 -28.42 24.98
N LYS A 335 -26.05 -27.29 24.75
CA LYS A 335 -27.11 -27.17 23.74
C LYS A 335 -26.55 -27.38 22.33
N GLU A 336 -27.35 -27.99 21.46
CA GLU A 336 -26.95 -28.37 20.10
C GLU A 336 -26.51 -27.17 19.23
N ASN A 337 -27.18 -26.02 19.37
CA ASN A 337 -26.80 -24.80 18.68
C ASN A 337 -25.40 -24.33 19.10
N ILE A 338 -25.04 -24.44 20.38
CA ILE A 338 -23.72 -24.06 20.87
C ILE A 338 -22.66 -25.06 20.42
N LYS A 339 -22.95 -26.37 20.43
CA LYS A 339 -22.04 -27.38 19.88
C LYS A 339 -21.70 -27.08 18.42
N LYS A 340 -22.70 -26.69 17.61
CA LYS A 340 -22.47 -26.25 16.23
C LYS A 340 -21.54 -25.03 16.14
N ARG A 341 -21.74 -24.02 16.99
CA ARG A 341 -20.86 -22.83 17.03
C ARG A 341 -19.41 -23.18 17.39
N ILE A 342 -19.23 -24.10 18.35
CA ILE A 342 -17.90 -24.58 18.75
C ILE A 342 -17.22 -25.29 17.57
N ILE A 343 -17.92 -26.18 16.87
CA ILE A 343 -17.41 -26.89 15.69
C ILE A 343 -17.00 -25.90 14.60
N ASP A 344 -17.84 -24.90 14.32
CA ASP A 344 -17.54 -23.85 13.35
C ASP A 344 -16.23 -23.12 13.69
N VAL A 345 -16.06 -22.70 14.95
CA VAL A 345 -14.85 -21.99 15.39
C VAL A 345 -13.62 -22.90 15.36
N LEU A 346 -13.75 -24.17 15.76
CA LEU A 346 -12.66 -25.15 15.64
C LEU A 346 -12.22 -25.36 14.19
N TYR A 347 -13.17 -25.35 13.24
CA TYR A 347 -12.88 -25.41 11.82
C TYR A 347 -12.09 -24.17 11.35
N ASP A 348 -12.51 -22.99 11.78
CA ASP A 348 -11.84 -21.74 11.42
C ASP A 348 -10.38 -21.71 11.92
N ILE A 349 -10.12 -22.14 13.17
CA ILE A 349 -8.75 -22.22 13.73
C ILE A 349 -7.93 -23.33 13.05
N ARG A 350 -8.56 -24.39 12.51
CA ARG A 350 -7.86 -25.44 11.76
C ARG A 350 -7.45 -24.99 10.35
N SER A 351 -8.24 -24.10 9.75
CA SER A 351 -8.04 -23.58 8.39
C SER A 351 -6.98 -22.48 8.28
N SER A 352 -6.46 -22.02 9.41
CA SER A 352 -5.41 -21.01 9.56
C SER A 352 -4.08 -21.62 9.97
#